data_AF-A0A9E0NUW8-F1
#
_entry.id   AF-A0A9E0NUW8-F1
#
_cell.length_a   1.000
_cell.length_b   1.000
_cell.length_c   1.000
_cell.angle_alpha   90.00
_cell.angle_beta   90.00
_cell.angle_gamma   90.00
#
_symmetry.space_group_name_H-M   'P 1'
#
loop_
_entity.id
_entity.type
_entity.pdbx_description
1 polymer ?
#
loop_
_entity_poly.entity_id
_entity_poly.type
_entity_poly.pdbx_seq_one_letter_code
_entity_poly.pdbx_strand_id
1 'polypeptide(L)' 'LFTHALLEGLKNGAAVDKDKSGAVTVKSLGIYARETTREISNTLGHPQTPLMINFGKDSRLFEVR' A
#
# COMPACT_ATOMS: atom_id res chain seq x y z
N LEU A 1 9.01 -3.11 -8.62
CA LEU A 1 7.87 -2.17 -8.49
C LEU A 1 7.21 -2.25 -7.11
N PHE A 2 6.82 -3.45 -6.65
CA PHE A 2 6.19 -3.61 -5.33
C PHE A 2 6.96 -3.01 -4.15
N THR A 3 8.23 -3.36 -3.96
CA THR A 3 9.05 -2.81 -2.87
C THR A 3 9.14 -1.28 -2.92
N HIS A 4 9.20 -0.71 -4.13
CA HIS A 4 9.20 0.75 -4.30
C HIS A 4 7.89 1.36 -3.81
N ALA A 5 6.74 0.87 -4.28
CA ALA A 5 5.42 1.34 -3.85
C ALA A 5 5.17 1.14 -2.34
N LEU A 6 5.67 0.04 -1.77
CA LEU A 6 5.59 -0.22 -0.33
C LEU A 6 6.37 0.81 0.48
N LEU A 7 7.62 1.09 0.09
CA LEU A 7 8.47 2.10 0.75
C LEU A 7 7.92 3.52 0.57
N GLU A 8 7.35 3.82 -0.59
CA GLU A 8 6.64 5.08 -0.82
C GLU A 8 5.47 5.24 0.15
N GLY A 9 4.64 4.21 0.33
CA GLY A 9 3.51 4.23 1.27
C GLY A 9 3.95 4.39 2.72
N LEU A 10 5.07 3.78 3.13
CA LEU A 10 5.67 3.99 4.46
C LEU A 10 6.13 5.44 4.67
N LYS A 11 6.62 6.10 3.61
CA LYS A 11 7.05 7.50 3.67
C LYS A 11 5.87 8.48 3.62
N ASN A 12 4.81 8.15 2.89
CA ASN A 12 3.65 9.01 2.65
C ASN A 12 2.36 8.37 3.21
N GLY A 13 2.26 8.30 4.54
CA GLY A 13 1.12 7.68 5.23
C GLY A 13 -0.23 8.29 4.89
N ALA A 14 -0.28 9.59 4.59
CA ALA A 14 -1.52 10.27 4.19
C ALA A 14 -2.09 9.74 2.86
N ALA A 15 -1.24 9.29 1.93
CA ALA A 15 -1.69 8.65 0.69
C ALA A 15 -2.21 7.22 0.91
N VAL A 16 -1.81 6.58 2.01
CA VAL A 16 -2.22 5.24 2.41
C VAL A 16 -3.54 5.26 3.21
N ASP A 17 -3.70 6.23 4.10
CA ASP A 17 -4.88 6.42 4.98
C ASP A 17 -6.09 7.01 4.22
N LYS A 18 -6.58 6.27 3.22
CA LYS A 18 -7.67 6.72 2.33
C LYS A 18 -9.00 6.91 3.05
N ASP A 19 -9.24 6.20 4.16
CA ASP A 19 -10.44 6.32 4.98
C ASP A 19 -10.33 7.41 6.05
N LYS A 20 -9.19 8.11 6.13
CA LYS A 20 -8.90 9.17 7.11
C LYS A 20 -9.07 8.69 8.55
N SER A 21 -8.65 7.45 8.81
CA SER A 21 -8.65 6.85 10.14
C SER A 21 -7.59 7.46 11.07
N GLY A 22 -6.63 8.20 10.51
CA GLY A 22 -5.47 8.76 11.22
C GLY A 22 -4.35 7.74 11.42
N ALA A 23 -4.44 6.54 10.83
CA ALA A 23 -3.43 5.50 11.00
C ALA A 23 -3.22 4.67 9.73
N VAL A 24 -1.97 4.28 9.50
CA VAL A 24 -1.64 3.25 8.51
C VAL A 24 -1.66 1.89 9.18
N THR A 25 -2.33 0.93 8.53
CA THR A 25 -2.38 -0.48 8.91
C THR A 25 -1.63 -1.36 7.93
N VAL A 26 -1.35 -2.61 8.31
CA VAL A 26 -0.75 -3.61 7.41
C VAL A 26 -1.61 -3.78 6.16
N LYS A 27 -2.93 -3.89 6.32
CA LYS A 27 -3.87 -4.06 5.20
C LYS A 27 -3.91 -2.83 4.29
N SER A 28 -4.04 -1.62 4.84
CA SER A 28 -4.11 -0.39 4.04
C SER A 28 -2.81 -0.14 3.27
N LEU A 29 -1.66 -0.34 3.92
CA LEU A 29 -0.35 -0.25 3.25
C LEU A 29 -0.20 -1.31 2.14
N GLY A 30 -0.63 -2.54 2.41
CA GLY A 30 -0.60 -3.62 1.42
C GLY A 30 -1.50 -3.34 0.20
N ILE A 31 -2.70 -2.81 0.44
CA ILE A 31 -3.62 -2.37 -0.63
C ILE A 31 -2.97 -1.24 -1.44
N TYR A 32 -2.43 -0.21 -0.78
CA TYR A 32 -1.75 0.89 -1.45
C TYR A 32 -0.61 0.37 -2.35
N ALA A 33 0.29 -0.45 -1.81
CA ALA A 33 1.42 -0.97 -2.55
C ALA A 33 0.99 -1.83 -3.76
N ARG A 34 -0.09 -2.63 -3.62
CA ARG A 34 -0.66 -3.40 -4.72
C ARG A 34 -1.20 -2.51 -5.83
N GLU A 35 -2.00 -1.51 -5.48
CA GLU A 35 -2.64 -0.62 -6.46
C GLU A 35 -1.61 0.25 -7.19
N THR A 36 -0.68 0.88 -6.47
CA THR A 36 0.39 1.67 -7.07
C THR A 36 1.29 0.81 -7.96
N THR A 37 1.59 -0.43 -7.57
CA THR A 37 2.34 -1.35 -8.44
C THR A 37 1.59 -1.65 -9.73
N ARG A 38 0.28 -1.91 -9.63
CA ARG A 38 -0.59 -2.16 -10.79
C ARG A 38 -0.61 -0.96 -11.73
N GLU A 39 -0.73 0.25 -11.20
CA GLU A 39 -0.75 1.49 -11.98
C GLU A 39 0.59 1.76 -12.69
N ILE A 40 1.71 1.67 -11.97
CA ILE A 40 3.05 1.87 -12.56
C ILE A 40 3.33 0.80 -13.63
N SER A 41 3.06 -0.46 -13.31
CA SER A 41 3.35 -1.59 -14.22
C SER A 41 2.52 -1.54 -15.50
N ASN A 42 1.25 -1.11 -15.42
CA ASN A 42 0.42 -0.85 -16.60
C ASN A 42 0.99 0.26 -17.47
N THR A 43 1.46 1.35 -16.86
CA THR A 43 2.06 2.49 -17.59
C THR A 43 3.35 2.09 -18.31
N LEU A 44 4.09 1.12 -17.76
CA LEU A 44 5.31 0.59 -18.36
C LEU A 44 5.07 -0.49 -19.43
N GLY A 45 3.81 -0.86 -19.72
CA GLY A 45 3.48 -1.90 -20.69
C GLY A 45 3.78 -3.33 -20.23
N HIS A 46 4.07 -3.52 -18.94
CA HIS A 46 4.37 -4.83 -18.34
C HIS A 46 3.52 -5.03 -17.08
N PRO A 47 2.22 -5.34 -17.22
CA PRO A 47 1.29 -5.41 -16.08
C PRO A 47 1.74 -6.37 -14.98
N GLN A 48 1.71 -5.91 -13.74
CA GLN A 48 2.01 -6.68 -12.54
C GLN A 48 0.94 -6.42 -11.48
N THR A 49 0.32 -7.48 -10.98
CA THR A 49 -0.62 -7.39 -9.84
C THR A 49 -0.08 -8.22 -8.68
N PRO A 50 0.47 -7.59 -7.62
CA PRO A 50 0.92 -8.31 -6.44
C PRO A 50 -0.20 -9.13 -5.79
N LEU A 51 0.11 -10.36 -5.38
CA LEU A 51 -0.77 -11.20 -4.58
C LEU A 51 -0.60 -10.84 -3.10
N MET A 52 -1.69 -10.45 -2.46
CA MET A 52 -1.72 -10.13 -1.03
C MET A 52 -2.40 -11.26 -0.28
N ILE A 53 -1.70 -11.89 0.65
CA ILE A 53 -2.23 -12.94 1.53
C ILE A 53 -2.22 -12.40 2.94
N ASN A 54 -3.39 -12.10 3.49
CA ASN A 54 -3.56 -11.60 4.85
C ASN A 54 -4.44 -12.58 5.63
N PHE A 55 -3.94 -13.10 6.75
CA PHE A 55 -4.69 -13.94 7.69
C PHE A 55 -4.65 -13.31 9.08
N GLY A 56 -5.76 -13.39 9.81
CA GLY A 56 -5.88 -12.85 11.16
C GLY A 56 -6.24 -11.36 11.21
N LYS A 57 -5.91 -10.72 12.34
CA LYS A 57 -6.30 -9.35 12.66
C LYS A 57 -5.39 -8.33 11.96
N ASP A 58 -5.99 -7.31 11.35
CA ASP A 58 -5.23 -6.17 10.82
C ASP A 58 -4.60 -5.36 11.96
N SER A 59 -3.33 -4.95 11.76
CA SER A 59 -2.52 -4.30 12.78
C SER A 59 -2.12 -2.90 12.34
N ARG A 60 -2.21 -1.94 13.27
CA ARG A 60 -1.70 -0.58 13.06
C ARG A 60 -0.17 -0.62 13.00
N LEU A 61 0.38 0.09 12.02
CA LEU A 61 1.82 0.25 11.84
C LEU A 61 2.29 1.58 12.42
N PHE A 62 1.62 2.68 12.08
CA PHE A 62 1.93 4.02 12.59
C PHE A 62 0.76 5.00 12.39
N GLU A 63 0.81 6.13 13.08
CA GLU A 63 -0.17 7.22 12.95
C GLU A 63 0.23 8.18 11.83
N VAL A 64 -0.76 8.66 11.07
CA VAL A 64 -0.55 9.69 10.07
C VAL A 64 -0.45 11.04 10.79
N ARG A 65 0.67 11.74 10.62
CA ARG A 65 0.89 13.08 11.15
C ARG A 65 0.46 14.15 10.15
#